data_AF-A0A8T4ZPW1-F1
#
_entry.id   AF-A0A8T4ZPW1-F1
#
_cell.length_a   1.000
_cell.length_b   1.000
_cell.length_c   1.000
_cell.angle_alpha   90.00
_cell.angle_beta   90.00
_cell.angle_gamma   90.00
#
_symmetry.space_group_name_H-M   'P 1'
#
loop_
_entity.id
_entity.type
_entity.pdbx_description
1 polymer ?
#
loop_
_entity_poly.entity_id
_entity_poly.type
_entity_poly.pdbx_seq_one_letter_code
_entity_poly.pdbx_strand_id
1 'polypeptide(L)'
;MKTESLEIDERFGQEYKGRYVFQEMTWAKRNRIIQKHTKYSKATGEVESSDFIAIQAETIWASLKEQPQTKPISLEKLLGEDIGVPVELGELFSKIANKLNGMSHEDLRFLLEQLDEESRIQLFKSFGFVKPSGGLQHSSQDSPQKPSSNSQSSSTS
;
A
#
# COMPACT_ATOMS: atom_id res chain seq x y z
N MET A 1 3.26 -7.56 -24.85
CA MET A 1 3.19 -6.84 -23.56
C MET A 1 2.00 -5.91 -23.63
N LYS A 2 1.10 -5.96 -22.66
CA LYS A 2 -0.10 -5.11 -22.60
C LYS A 2 0.30 -3.64 -22.37
N THR A 3 -0.53 -2.73 -22.86
CA THR A 3 -0.33 -1.28 -22.72
C THR A 3 -1.66 -0.64 -22.32
N GLU A 4 -1.60 0.38 -21.48
CA GLU A 4 -2.75 1.19 -21.06
C GLU A 4 -2.39 2.67 -21.14
N SER A 5 -3.25 3.47 -21.76
CA SER A 5 -3.08 4.93 -21.83
C SER A 5 -4.06 5.61 -20.88
N LEU A 6 -3.61 6.66 -20.23
CA LEU A 6 -4.36 7.49 -19.31
C LEU A 6 -4.22 8.96 -19.73
N GLU A 7 -5.35 9.65 -19.89
CA GLU A 7 -5.37 11.10 -20.04
C GLU A 7 -5.63 11.73 -18.67
N ILE A 8 -4.75 12.65 -18.28
CA ILE A 8 -4.84 13.39 -17.03
C ILE A 8 -5.25 14.83 -17.32
N ASP A 9 -6.30 15.27 -16.64
CA ASP A 9 -6.77 16.65 -16.66
C ASP A 9 -6.04 17.51 -15.60
N GLU A 10 -6.58 18.69 -15.32
CA GLU A 10 -5.93 19.69 -14.47
C GLU A 10 -6.16 19.45 -12.97
N ARG A 11 -6.94 18.42 -12.57
CA ARG A 11 -7.38 18.22 -11.18
C ARG A 11 -6.24 17.92 -10.20
N PHE A 12 -5.11 17.41 -10.71
CA PHE A 12 -3.92 17.13 -9.90
C PHE A 12 -2.89 18.26 -9.94
N GLY A 13 -3.13 19.30 -10.73
CA GLY A 13 -2.17 20.36 -11.05
C GLY A 13 -1.88 20.40 -12.55
N GLN A 14 -1.71 21.62 -13.08
CA GLN A 14 -1.44 21.84 -14.51
C GLN A 14 -0.17 21.13 -15.00
N GLU A 15 0.79 20.94 -14.11
CA GLU A 15 2.02 20.24 -14.45
C GLU A 15 1.87 18.75 -14.76
N TYR A 16 0.80 18.12 -14.27
CA TYR A 16 0.53 16.69 -14.47
C TYR A 16 -0.44 16.44 -15.62
N LYS A 17 -0.92 17.50 -16.26
CA LYS A 17 -1.86 17.39 -17.37
C LYS A 17 -1.19 16.72 -18.57
N GLY A 18 -1.91 15.77 -19.16
CA GLY A 18 -1.58 15.19 -20.45
C GLY A 18 -1.63 13.68 -20.46
N ARG A 19 -1.02 13.11 -21.52
CA ARG A 19 -1.10 11.70 -21.82
C ARG A 19 0.03 10.91 -21.17
N TYR A 20 -0.34 9.86 -20.45
CA TYR A 20 0.56 8.88 -19.86
C TYR A 20 0.32 7.52 -20.51
N VAL A 21 1.39 6.80 -20.81
CA VAL A 21 1.31 5.44 -21.38
C VAL A 21 2.08 4.49 -20.48
N PHE A 22 1.36 3.52 -19.93
CA PHE A 22 1.89 2.44 -19.13
C PHE A 22 1.99 1.17 -19.95
N GLN A 23 3.05 0.39 -19.74
CA GLN A 23 3.27 -0.90 -20.35
C GLN A 23 3.59 -1.94 -19.29
N GLU A 24 3.04 -3.14 -19.49
CA GLU A 24 3.42 -4.34 -18.75
C GLU A 24 4.93 -4.55 -18.83
N MET A 25 5.56 -4.78 -17.68
CA MET A 25 6.98 -5.11 -17.60
C MET A 25 7.21 -6.61 -17.69
N THR A 26 8.44 -7.01 -18.00
CA THR A 26 8.78 -8.45 -18.01
C THR A 26 8.75 -9.00 -16.59
N TRP A 27 8.44 -10.29 -16.47
CA TRP A 27 8.56 -11.03 -15.20
C TRP A 27 9.96 -10.84 -14.56
N ALA A 28 11.02 -10.91 -15.37
CA ALA A 28 12.39 -10.71 -14.90
C ALA A 28 12.63 -9.29 -14.35
N LYS A 29 12.06 -8.25 -14.98
CA LYS A 29 12.18 -6.87 -14.48
C LYS A 29 11.44 -6.69 -13.16
N ARG A 30 10.23 -7.24 -13.04
CA ARG A 30 9.44 -7.24 -11.79
C ARG A 30 10.21 -7.90 -10.65
N ASN A 31 10.75 -9.10 -10.87
CA ASN A 31 11.53 -9.80 -9.84
C ASN A 31 12.80 -9.04 -9.43
N ARG A 32 13.49 -8.41 -10.39
CA ARG A 32 14.65 -7.58 -10.06
C ARG A 32 14.29 -6.39 -9.18
N ILE A 33 13.13 -5.76 -9.40
CA ILE A 33 12.65 -4.65 -8.57
C ILE A 33 12.37 -5.15 -7.14
N ILE A 34 11.64 -6.26 -7.00
CA ILE A 34 11.34 -6.85 -5.70
C ILE A 34 12.63 -7.21 -4.97
N GLN A 35 13.53 -7.98 -5.62
CA GLN A 35 14.80 -8.39 -5.02
C GLN A 35 15.71 -7.22 -4.64
N LYS A 36 15.69 -6.12 -5.41
CA LYS A 36 16.48 -4.92 -5.13
C LYS A 36 16.06 -4.26 -3.81
N HIS A 37 14.78 -4.32 -3.48
CA HIS A 37 14.18 -3.64 -2.33
C HIS A 37 13.75 -4.59 -1.21
N THR A 38 14.08 -5.88 -1.33
CA THR A 38 13.88 -6.90 -0.32
C THR A 38 15.23 -7.40 0.19
N LYS A 39 15.43 -7.32 1.50
CA LYS A 39 16.59 -7.90 2.18
C LYS A 39 16.27 -9.31 2.60
N TYR A 40 17.13 -10.25 2.23
CA TYR A 40 17.01 -11.66 2.60
C TYR A 40 18.11 -12.05 3.59
N SER A 41 17.76 -12.92 4.55
CA SER A 41 18.71 -13.55 5.46
C SER A 41 19.62 -14.49 4.68
N LYS A 42 20.93 -14.29 4.82
CA LYS A 42 21.92 -15.15 4.17
C LYS A 42 21.92 -16.58 4.74
N ALA A 43 21.47 -16.75 5.97
CA ALA A 43 21.48 -18.03 6.67
C ALA A 43 20.24 -18.88 6.35
N THR A 44 19.06 -18.26 6.33
CA THR A 44 17.78 -18.97 6.16
C THR A 44 17.14 -18.79 4.78
N GLY A 45 17.54 -17.75 4.03
CA GLY A 45 16.89 -17.38 2.78
C GLY A 45 15.54 -16.67 2.96
N GLU A 46 15.11 -16.43 4.19
CA GLU A 46 13.86 -15.75 4.52
C GLU A 46 13.99 -14.22 4.33
N VAL A 47 12.86 -13.54 4.17
CA VAL A 47 12.81 -12.09 4.08
C VAL A 47 13.04 -11.48 5.46
N GLU A 48 14.09 -10.64 5.58
CA GLU A 48 14.36 -9.86 6.78
C GLU A 48 13.58 -8.53 6.78
N SER A 49 13.53 -7.87 5.62
CA SER A 49 12.82 -6.59 5.47
C SER A 49 12.49 -6.37 3.99
N SER A 50 11.47 -5.57 3.70
CA SER A 50 11.13 -5.16 2.34
C SER A 50 10.63 -3.71 2.34
N ASP A 51 11.13 -2.91 1.40
CA ASP A 51 10.67 -1.54 1.19
C ASP A 51 9.56 -1.52 0.13
N PHE A 52 8.32 -1.61 0.60
CA PHE A 52 7.15 -1.70 -0.29
C PHE A 52 6.86 -0.39 -1.02
N ILE A 53 7.22 0.74 -0.40
CA ILE A 53 7.07 2.05 -1.03
C ILE A 53 8.01 2.13 -2.23
N ALA A 54 9.27 1.72 -2.05
CA ALA A 54 10.25 1.68 -3.14
C ALA A 54 9.89 0.67 -4.23
N ILE A 55 9.37 -0.50 -3.86
CA ILE A 55 8.86 -1.49 -4.82
C ILE A 55 7.73 -0.90 -5.66
N GLN A 56 6.75 -0.25 -5.04
CA GLN A 56 5.59 0.31 -5.74
C GLN A 56 5.99 1.48 -6.64
N ALA A 57 6.80 2.42 -6.12
CA ALA A 57 7.31 3.56 -6.88
C ALA A 57 8.14 3.11 -8.09
N GLU A 58 9.07 2.16 -7.91
CA GLU A 58 9.87 1.66 -9.02
C GLU A 58 9.03 0.81 -9.99
N THR A 59 7.98 0.14 -9.53
CA THR A 59 7.04 -0.58 -10.40
C THR A 59 6.27 0.38 -11.30
N ILE A 60 5.71 1.46 -10.74
CA ILE A 60 5.05 2.53 -11.50
C ILE A 60 6.03 3.10 -12.52
N TRP A 61 7.23 3.47 -12.06
CA TRP A 61 8.25 4.07 -12.89
C TRP A 61 8.70 3.15 -14.04
N ALA A 62 8.92 1.87 -13.76
CA ALA A 62 9.33 0.91 -14.77
C ALA A 62 8.24 0.63 -15.81
N SER A 63 6.97 0.72 -15.40
CA SER A 63 5.82 0.56 -16.30
C SER A 63 5.48 1.83 -17.08
N LEU A 64 5.80 3.02 -16.58
CA LEU A 64 5.56 4.28 -17.27
C LEU A 64 6.54 4.45 -18.45
N LYS A 65 6.02 4.43 -19.68
CA LYS A 65 6.83 4.51 -20.92
C LYS A 65 6.76 5.86 -21.61
N GLU A 66 5.61 6.50 -21.58
CA GLU A 66 5.41 7.82 -22.14
C GLU A 66 4.69 8.69 -21.13
N GLN A 67 5.05 9.97 -21.10
CA GLN A 67 4.47 10.97 -20.22
C GLN A 67 4.69 12.37 -20.82
N PRO A 68 3.97 13.40 -20.34
CA PRO A 68 4.17 14.77 -20.78
C PRO A 68 5.60 15.25 -20.53
N GLN A 69 6.17 16.00 -21.48
CA GLN A 69 7.54 16.53 -21.38
C GLN A 69 7.65 17.77 -20.47
N THR A 70 6.52 18.39 -20.13
CA THR A 70 6.47 19.65 -19.37
C THR A 70 7.00 19.50 -17.96
N LYS A 71 6.62 18.44 -17.25
CA LYS A 71 7.13 18.09 -15.91
C LYS A 71 7.04 16.58 -15.71
N PRO A 72 7.99 15.81 -16.26
CA PRO A 72 7.93 14.36 -16.18
C PRO A 72 7.94 13.91 -14.72
N ILE A 73 7.09 12.94 -14.40
CA ILE A 73 7.19 12.14 -13.19
C ILE A 73 8.57 11.51 -13.19
N SER A 74 9.23 11.53 -12.04
CA SER A 74 10.50 10.84 -11.81
C SER A 74 10.32 9.78 -10.72
N LEU A 75 11.35 8.98 -10.48
CA LEU A 75 11.31 8.03 -9.36
C LEU A 75 11.37 8.77 -8.01
N GLU A 76 12.17 9.83 -7.92
CA GLU A 76 12.35 10.65 -6.71
C GLU A 76 11.05 11.35 -6.30
N LYS A 77 10.46 12.15 -7.22
CA LYS A 77 9.08 11.94 -7.67
C LYS A 77 8.08 11.23 -6.74
N LEU A 78 8.02 9.93 -6.99
CA LEU A 78 7.11 8.94 -6.43
C LEU A 78 7.51 8.51 -5.02
N LEU A 79 8.77 8.69 -4.63
CA LEU A 79 9.31 8.36 -3.31
C LEU A 79 9.24 9.52 -2.30
N GLY A 80 9.04 10.75 -2.78
CA GLY A 80 9.11 11.94 -1.94
C GLY A 80 7.96 12.01 -0.93
N GLU A 81 8.29 12.09 0.37
CA GLU A 81 7.32 12.24 1.46
C GLU A 81 6.74 13.67 1.51
N ASP A 82 7.61 14.69 1.53
CA ASP A 82 7.19 16.10 1.65
C ASP A 82 6.90 16.74 0.29
N ILE A 83 7.69 16.37 -0.73
CA ILE A 83 7.63 16.96 -2.07
C ILE A 83 7.38 15.83 -3.08
N GLY A 84 6.31 15.07 -2.88
CA GLY A 84 5.89 13.94 -3.72
C GLY A 84 4.89 14.28 -4.83
N VAL A 85 4.36 13.25 -5.49
CA VAL A 85 3.15 13.35 -6.32
C VAL A 85 1.90 13.46 -5.43
N PRO A 86 0.80 14.09 -5.89
CA PRO A 86 -0.47 14.05 -5.18
C PRO A 86 -0.92 12.60 -4.92
N VAL A 87 -1.49 12.35 -3.73
CA VAL A 87 -1.89 10.99 -3.31
C VAL A 87 -2.80 10.31 -4.33
N GLU A 88 -3.87 11.00 -4.74
CA GLU A 88 -4.83 10.47 -5.74
C GLU A 88 -4.19 10.18 -7.10
N LEU A 89 -3.15 10.93 -7.49
CA LEU A 89 -2.39 10.66 -8.72
C LEU A 89 -1.53 9.40 -8.57
N GLY A 90 -0.85 9.25 -7.42
CA GLY A 90 -0.09 8.05 -7.09
C GLY A 90 -0.95 6.80 -7.07
N GLU A 91 -2.15 6.87 -6.50
CA GLU A 91 -3.14 5.77 -6.48
C GLU A 91 -3.57 5.38 -7.90
N LEU A 92 -3.87 6.36 -8.75
CA LEU A 92 -4.29 6.13 -10.12
C LEU A 92 -3.19 5.41 -10.91
N PHE A 93 -1.95 5.85 -10.79
CA PHE A 93 -0.80 5.18 -11.41
C PHE A 93 -0.59 3.77 -10.86
N SER A 94 -0.69 3.59 -9.54
CA SER A 94 -0.55 2.27 -8.89
C SER A 94 -1.59 1.29 -9.42
N LYS A 95 -2.85 1.72 -9.55
CA LYS A 95 -3.94 0.88 -10.06
C LYS A 95 -3.65 0.37 -11.48
N ILE A 96 -3.18 1.24 -12.37
CA ILE A 96 -2.85 0.88 -13.75
C ILE A 96 -1.63 -0.06 -13.79
N ALA A 97 -0.56 0.29 -13.07
CA ALA A 97 0.65 -0.52 -13.00
C ALA A 97 0.35 -1.93 -12.43
N ASN A 98 -0.45 -2.03 -11.37
CA ASN A 98 -0.80 -3.30 -10.74
C ASN A 98 -1.66 -4.17 -11.66
N LYS A 99 -2.65 -3.56 -12.33
CA LYS A 99 -3.48 -4.23 -13.34
C LYS A 99 -2.65 -4.79 -14.50
N LEU A 100 -1.72 -4.01 -15.04
CA LEU A 100 -0.88 -4.43 -16.17
C LEU A 100 0.09 -5.55 -15.80
N ASN A 101 0.65 -5.50 -14.60
CA ASN A 101 1.71 -6.42 -14.18
C ASN A 101 1.18 -7.65 -13.43
N GLY A 102 -0.14 -7.82 -13.34
CA GLY A 102 -0.75 -8.98 -12.69
C GLY A 102 -0.41 -9.07 -11.20
N MET A 103 -0.47 -7.94 -10.47
CA MET A 103 -0.58 -8.00 -9.01
C MET A 103 -2.04 -8.24 -8.67
N SER A 104 -2.38 -9.45 -8.22
CA SER A 104 -3.73 -9.70 -7.71
C SER A 104 -3.92 -9.06 -6.32
N HIS A 105 -5.16 -8.89 -5.89
CA HIS A 105 -5.46 -8.46 -4.52
C HIS A 105 -4.87 -9.43 -3.48
N GLU A 106 -4.75 -10.72 -3.81
CA GLU A 106 -4.08 -11.71 -2.98
C GLU A 106 -2.55 -11.55 -2.96
N ASP A 107 -1.90 -11.22 -4.09
CA ASP A 107 -0.46 -10.90 -4.10
C ASP A 107 -0.15 -9.67 -3.25
N LEU A 108 -1.01 -8.64 -3.37
CA LEU A 108 -0.92 -7.43 -2.57
C LEU A 108 -1.13 -7.75 -1.09
N ARG A 109 -2.12 -8.59 -0.77
CA ARG A 109 -2.43 -9.04 0.58
C ARG A 109 -1.35 -9.94 1.18
N PHE A 110 -0.71 -10.81 0.40
CA PHE A 110 0.40 -11.65 0.83
C PHE A 110 1.66 -10.82 1.11
N LEU A 111 1.92 -9.82 0.27
CA LEU A 111 2.96 -8.81 0.49
C LEU A 111 2.66 -7.96 1.75
N LEU A 112 1.39 -7.64 1.99
CA LEU A 112 0.90 -6.95 3.20
C LEU A 112 0.88 -7.83 4.46
N GLU A 113 0.60 -9.13 4.38
CA GLU A 113 0.56 -10.05 5.53
C GLU A 113 1.96 -10.33 6.08
N GLN A 114 2.99 -10.26 5.21
CA GLN A 114 4.39 -10.33 5.63
C GLN A 114 4.92 -9.03 6.25
N LEU A 115 4.11 -7.97 6.26
CA LEU A 115 4.47 -6.71 6.86
C LEU A 115 4.05 -6.62 8.33
N ASP A 116 4.94 -6.02 9.14
CA ASP A 116 4.53 -5.53 10.45
C ASP A 116 3.43 -4.47 10.32
N GLU A 117 2.72 -4.24 11.44
CA GLU A 117 1.54 -3.37 11.49
C GLU A 117 1.89 -1.93 11.07
N GLU A 118 3.09 -1.45 11.38
CA GLU A 118 3.52 -0.08 11.05
C GLU A 118 3.73 0.10 9.55
N SER A 119 4.39 -0.85 8.91
CA SER A 119 4.64 -0.86 7.47
C SER A 119 3.34 -1.03 6.68
N ARG A 120 2.39 -1.84 7.19
CA ARG A 120 1.03 -1.90 6.63
C ARG A 120 0.32 -0.55 6.74
N ILE A 121 0.35 0.10 7.90
CA ILE A 121 -0.30 1.39 8.11
C ILE A 121 0.32 2.48 7.23
N GLN A 122 1.64 2.51 7.07
CA GLN A 122 2.31 3.43 6.14
C GLN A 122 1.90 3.17 4.69
N LEU A 123 1.82 1.89 4.30
CA LEU A 123 1.40 1.53 2.95
C LEU A 123 -0.08 1.90 2.71
N PHE A 124 -0.98 1.64 3.65
CA PHE A 124 -2.39 2.05 3.56
C PHE A 124 -2.58 3.58 3.60
N LYS A 125 -1.74 4.31 4.34
CA LYS A 125 -1.68 5.78 4.27
C LYS A 125 -1.23 6.25 2.89
N SER A 126 -0.22 5.60 2.31
CA SER A 126 0.27 5.91 0.95
C SER A 126 -0.77 5.58 -0.13
N PHE A 127 -1.67 4.63 0.12
CA PHE A 127 -2.79 4.28 -0.75
C PHE A 127 -4.10 5.03 -0.44
N GLY A 128 -4.09 6.03 0.46
CA GLY A 128 -5.27 6.84 0.81
C GLY A 128 -6.46 6.07 1.41
N PHE A 129 -6.29 4.81 1.80
CA PHE A 129 -7.37 3.98 2.36
C PHE A 129 -7.76 4.33 3.81
N VAL A 130 -7.05 5.25 4.46
CA VAL A 130 -7.33 5.61 5.85
C VAL A 130 -8.23 6.85 5.93
N LYS A 131 -9.53 6.62 6.08
CA LYS A 131 -10.39 7.58 6.80
C LYS A 131 -9.91 7.60 8.26
N PRO A 132 -9.66 8.76 8.90
CA PRO A 132 -9.33 8.79 10.32
C PRO A 132 -10.60 8.42 11.11
N SER A 133 -10.85 7.13 11.30
CA SER A 133 -11.79 6.69 12.31
C SER A 133 -11.08 6.84 13.65
N GLY A 134 -11.49 7.87 14.37
CA GLY A 134 -10.88 8.29 15.62
C GLY A 134 -10.71 7.14 16.62
N GLY A 135 -9.61 7.25 17.37
CA GLY A 135 -9.42 6.72 18.71
C GLY A 135 -9.85 5.27 18.93
N LEU A 136 -8.86 4.37 19.01
CA LEU A 136 -8.94 3.27 19.97
C LEU A 136 -9.10 3.90 21.36
N GLN A 137 -10.35 4.13 21.76
CA GLN A 137 -10.69 4.32 23.15
C GLN A 137 -10.39 3.01 23.84
N HIS A 138 -9.23 2.97 24.49
CA HIS A 138 -8.96 2.04 25.57
C HIS A 138 -9.95 2.37 26.68
N SER A 139 -11.15 1.76 26.67
CA SER A 139 -12.06 1.87 27.81
C SER A 139 -11.53 0.97 28.92
N SER A 140 -10.53 1.47 29.64
CA SER A 140 -10.33 1.11 31.04
C SER A 140 -11.48 1.73 31.83
N GLN A 141 -12.61 1.03 31.93
CA GLN A 141 -13.60 1.32 32.96
C GLN A 141 -13.45 0.31 34.09
N ASP A 142 -12.72 0.78 35.09
CA ASP A 142 -12.76 0.32 36.46
C ASP A 142 -14.16 0.56 37.07
N SER A 143 -14.47 -0.25 38.11
CA SER A 143 -15.46 -0.07 39.19
C SER A 143 -16.81 -0.84 39.09
N PRO A 144 -17.54 -1.09 40.21
CA PRO A 144 -17.22 -1.94 41.36
C PRO A 144 -18.39 -2.89 41.78
N GLN A 145 -18.22 -3.62 42.90
CA GLN A 145 -19.04 -4.71 43.49
C GLN A 145 -20.54 -4.48 43.86
N LYS A 146 -21.31 -5.59 43.77
CA LYS A 146 -22.34 -6.17 44.70
C LYS A 146 -23.74 -5.51 44.82
N PRO A 147 -24.74 -6.17 45.46
CA PRO A 147 -25.01 -7.61 45.72
C PRO A 147 -26.49 -8.01 45.45
N SER A 148 -26.85 -9.31 45.52
CA SER A 148 -28.11 -9.79 46.15
C SER A 148 -28.15 -11.32 46.30
N SER A 149 -28.19 -11.75 47.57
CA SER A 149 -28.58 -13.06 48.15
C SER A 149 -30.08 -13.36 47.90
N ASN A 150 -30.72 -14.51 48.12
CA ASN A 150 -30.51 -15.84 48.74
C ASN A 150 -31.77 -16.66 48.31
N SER A 151 -31.82 -17.99 48.17
CA SER A 151 -32.04 -19.01 49.23
C SER A 151 -32.26 -20.37 48.51
N GLN A 152 -31.54 -21.48 48.82
CA GLN A 152 -31.96 -22.64 49.66
C GLN A 152 -33.34 -23.25 49.28
N SER A 153 -33.59 -24.57 49.12
CA SER A 153 -33.03 -25.79 49.74
C SER A 153 -33.59 -27.11 49.12
N SER A 154 -32.76 -28.18 49.07
CA SER A 154 -32.99 -29.62 49.35
C SER A 154 -34.12 -30.52 48.74
N SER A 155 -33.67 -31.68 48.20
CA SER A 155 -34.11 -33.09 48.45
C SER A 155 -35.04 -33.90 47.50
N THR A 156 -34.54 -35.13 47.21
CA THR A 156 -35.14 -36.46 46.86
C THR A 156 -35.89 -36.72 45.54
N SER A 157 -35.38 -37.69 44.76
CA SER A 157 -35.97 -39.05 44.61
C SER A 157 -34.90 -40.03 44.12
#